data_AF-A0A165G947-F1
#
_entry.id   AF-A0A165G947-F1
#
_cell.length_a   1.000
_cell.length_b   1.000
_cell.length_c   1.000
_cell.angle_alpha   90.00
_cell.angle_beta   90.00
_cell.angle_gamma   90.00
#
_symmetry.space_group_name_H-M   'P 1'
#
loop_
_entity.id
_entity.type
_entity.pdbx_description
1 polymer ?
#
loop_
_entity_poly.entity_id
_entity_poly.type
_entity_poly.pdbx_seq_one_letter_code
_entity_poly.pdbx_strand_id
1 'polypeptide(L)'
;MQQFPSEADVAYCRPSNHDADDYWEQVASLEKRVVRTKQLHTCTRGCLRTNRYSVLKCKCRAPWTLSQVDMVDEKGQWQPKRMYGYLNGYIPAITVNCRCNNDGKLLTNCEETNNITFYVTGYTAKKQGRSYNTSALLAKGLIYHYEDETYIHQIQEQTCMLLFRSVNILNRQQEMPAPMIFSYLMGWGDVVKSHHYITVYWTSFAEVLLNAYPALHRNGR
;
A
#
# COMPACT_ATOMS: atom_id res chain seq x y z
N MET A 1 17.78 -17.69 26.12
CA MET A 1 17.51 -17.06 24.81
C MET A 1 18.87 -16.74 24.21
N GLN A 2 19.28 -17.43 23.15
CA GLN A 2 20.64 -17.30 22.61
C GLN A 2 20.81 -15.88 22.04
N GLN A 3 21.62 -15.05 22.67
CA GLN A 3 21.87 -13.69 22.21
C GLN A 3 22.88 -13.76 21.06
N PHE A 4 22.39 -13.53 19.84
CA PHE A 4 23.25 -13.31 18.69
C PHE A 4 23.77 -11.87 18.74
N PRO A 5 25.08 -11.61 18.56
CA PRO A 5 25.59 -10.26 18.41
C PRO A 5 24.85 -9.56 17.27
N SER A 6 24.39 -8.35 17.58
CA SER A 6 23.59 -7.49 16.71
C SER A 6 24.45 -6.29 16.32
N GLU A 7 24.51 -5.98 15.04
CA GLU A 7 25.24 -4.84 14.50
C GLU A 7 24.23 -3.74 14.10
N ALA A 8 23.88 -2.86 15.03
CA ALA A 8 22.80 -1.90 14.83
C ALA A 8 22.98 -1.03 13.56
N ASP A 9 24.22 -0.64 13.28
CA ASP A 9 24.63 0.27 12.22
C ASP A 9 24.61 -0.37 10.82
N VAL A 10 24.43 -1.69 10.71
CA VAL A 10 24.33 -2.38 9.42
C VAL A 10 23.19 -1.85 8.55
N ALA A 11 22.17 -1.24 9.15
CA ALA A 11 21.09 -0.56 8.41
C ALA A 11 21.57 0.66 7.60
N TYR A 12 22.63 1.32 8.07
CA TYR A 12 23.12 2.59 7.53
C TYR A 12 24.44 2.46 6.77
N CYS A 13 24.93 1.23 6.56
CA CYS A 13 26.16 1.00 5.79
C CYS A 13 26.02 1.52 4.35
N ARG A 14 27.10 1.57 3.57
CA ARG A 14 26.97 1.84 2.14
C ARG A 14 26.58 0.56 1.40
N PRO A 15 25.82 0.64 0.30
CA PRO A 15 25.67 -0.48 -0.62
C PRO A 15 27.03 -0.99 -1.08
N SER A 16 27.14 -2.30 -1.32
CA SER A 16 28.33 -2.90 -1.93
C SER A 16 28.62 -2.27 -3.29
N ASN A 17 29.91 -2.08 -3.60
CA ASN A 17 30.31 -1.54 -4.90
C ASN A 17 30.05 -2.57 -5.99
N HIS A 18 29.21 -2.22 -6.96
CA HIS A 18 28.78 -3.13 -8.02
C HIS A 18 29.92 -3.49 -9.00
N ASP A 19 30.97 -2.66 -9.06
CA ASP A 19 32.13 -2.84 -9.95
C ASP A 19 33.27 -3.61 -9.28
N ALA A 20 33.11 -4.03 -8.01
CA ALA A 20 34.14 -4.78 -7.31
C ALA A 20 34.15 -6.25 -7.76
N ASP A 21 35.34 -6.83 -7.93
CA ASP A 21 35.52 -8.23 -8.32
C ASP A 21 34.86 -9.21 -7.32
N ASP A 22 34.79 -8.83 -6.04
CA ASP A 22 34.21 -9.59 -4.93
C ASP A 22 32.77 -9.15 -4.57
N TYR A 23 32.07 -8.44 -5.48
CA TYR A 23 30.74 -7.88 -5.21
C TYR A 23 29.76 -8.90 -4.59
N TRP A 24 29.66 -10.09 -5.17
CA TRP A 24 28.74 -11.13 -4.69
C TRP A 24 29.09 -11.67 -3.30
N GLU A 25 30.38 -11.73 -2.97
CA GLU A 25 30.85 -12.12 -1.64
C GLU A 25 30.50 -11.03 -0.62
N GLN A 26 30.67 -9.76 -0.98
CA GLN A 26 30.26 -8.63 -0.16
C GLN A 26 28.75 -8.62 0.09
N VAL A 27 27.94 -8.87 -0.95
CA VAL A 27 26.48 -8.96 -0.85
C VAL A 27 26.06 -10.10 0.08
N ALA A 28 26.64 -11.29 -0.08
CA ALA A 28 26.34 -12.44 0.78
C ALA A 28 26.75 -12.20 2.25
N SER A 29 27.88 -11.52 2.47
CA SER A 29 28.34 -11.11 3.80
C SER A 29 27.39 -10.08 4.43
N LEU A 30 26.98 -9.07 3.65
CA LEU A 30 26.03 -8.04 4.08
C LEU A 30 24.67 -8.67 4.43
N GLU A 31 24.16 -9.57 3.59
CA GLU A 31 22.92 -10.30 3.85
C GLU A 31 22.96 -10.98 5.23
N LYS A 32 23.99 -11.80 5.50
CA LYS A 32 24.13 -12.50 6.79
C LYS A 32 24.13 -11.54 7.98
N ARG A 33 24.84 -10.41 7.88
CA ARG A 33 24.91 -9.39 8.93
C ARG A 33 23.55 -8.72 9.18
N VAL A 34 22.84 -8.35 8.11
CA VAL A 34 21.51 -7.73 8.20
C VAL A 34 20.50 -8.74 8.74
N VAL A 35 20.49 -9.98 8.26
CA VAL A 35 19.57 -11.03 8.70
C VAL A 35 19.71 -11.28 10.19
N ARG A 36 20.96 -11.46 10.67
CA ARG A 36 21.25 -11.67 12.09
C ARG A 36 20.78 -10.51 12.97
N THR A 37 20.90 -9.28 12.47
CA THR A 37 20.59 -8.07 13.25
C THR A 37 19.10 -7.70 13.21
N LYS A 38 18.48 -7.77 12.04
CA LYS A 38 17.17 -7.15 11.78
C LYS A 38 16.02 -8.15 11.58
N GLN A 39 16.32 -9.40 11.22
CA GLN A 39 15.29 -10.43 10.94
C GLN A 39 15.04 -11.39 12.11
N LEU A 40 15.88 -11.35 13.14
CA LEU A 40 15.69 -12.14 14.35
C LEU A 40 14.68 -11.46 15.28
N HIS A 41 13.58 -12.16 15.52
CA HIS A 41 12.56 -11.74 16.47
C HIS A 41 13.02 -11.97 17.90
N THR A 42 13.09 -10.90 18.68
CA THR A 42 13.31 -10.96 20.13
C THR A 42 12.08 -10.45 20.85
N CYS A 43 11.44 -11.32 21.63
CA CYS A 43 10.29 -10.97 22.44
C CYS A 43 10.68 -9.97 23.53
N THR A 44 10.35 -8.69 23.36
CA THR A 44 10.44 -7.68 24.42
C THR A 44 9.11 -7.57 25.18
N ARG A 45 9.09 -6.80 26.28
CA ARG A 45 7.87 -6.55 27.08
C ARG A 45 6.70 -6.04 26.24
N GLY A 46 6.97 -5.34 25.13
CA GLY A 46 5.95 -4.88 24.18
C GLY A 46 5.38 -5.96 23.26
N CYS A 47 6.12 -7.05 22.96
CA CYS A 47 5.56 -8.16 22.18
C CYS A 47 4.59 -8.99 23.02
N LEU A 48 4.93 -9.22 24.29
CA LEU A 48 4.23 -10.19 25.11
C LEU A 48 2.86 -9.64 25.52
N ARG A 49 1.82 -10.41 25.19
CA ARG A 49 0.43 -10.15 25.58
C ARG A 49 -0.06 -11.32 26.41
N THR A 50 -0.72 -11.01 27.53
CA THR A 50 -1.42 -12.02 28.31
C THR A 50 -2.65 -12.48 27.52
N ASN A 51 -2.81 -13.80 27.42
CA ASN A 51 -4.03 -14.38 26.89
C ASN A 51 -5.13 -14.44 27.98
N ARG A 52 -6.31 -14.93 27.62
CA ARG A 52 -7.45 -15.14 28.55
C ARG A 52 -7.16 -16.09 29.73
N TYR A 53 -6.05 -16.82 29.68
CA TYR A 53 -5.61 -17.77 30.70
C TYR A 53 -4.40 -17.26 31.49
N SER A 54 -4.10 -15.95 31.41
CA SER A 54 -2.96 -15.31 32.08
C SER A 54 -1.58 -15.83 31.65
N VAL A 55 -1.48 -16.48 30.49
CA VAL A 55 -0.21 -16.92 29.90
C VAL A 55 0.31 -15.85 28.93
N LEU A 56 1.60 -15.50 29.05
CA LEU A 56 2.26 -14.59 28.12
C LEU A 56 2.48 -15.28 26.78
N LYS A 57 1.91 -14.72 25.71
CA LYS A 57 2.15 -15.12 24.32
C LYS A 57 2.67 -13.93 23.53
N CYS A 58 3.61 -14.14 22.62
CA CYS A 58 4.06 -13.04 21.76
C CYS A 58 2.96 -12.70 20.76
N LYS A 59 2.66 -11.40 20.64
CA LYS A 59 1.74 -10.82 19.67
C LYS A 59 2.07 -11.23 18.23
N CYS A 60 3.35 -11.38 17.92
CA CYS A 60 3.84 -11.80 16.59
C CYS A 60 3.74 -13.32 16.36
N ARG A 61 3.23 -14.08 17.33
CA ARG A 61 3.07 -15.55 17.31
C ARG A 61 4.39 -16.34 17.22
N ALA A 62 5.53 -15.73 17.56
CA ALA A 62 6.78 -16.45 17.73
C ALA A 62 6.72 -17.38 18.96
N PRO A 63 7.35 -18.58 18.92
CA PRO A 63 8.10 -19.12 17.79
C PRO A 63 7.20 -19.60 16.65
N TRP A 64 7.60 -19.32 15.41
CA TRP A 64 6.96 -19.85 14.21
C TRP A 64 7.25 -21.34 14.01
N THR A 65 6.34 -22.02 13.31
CA THR A 65 6.48 -23.43 12.93
C THR A 65 7.78 -23.65 12.16
N LEU A 66 8.50 -24.69 12.57
CA LEU A 66 9.73 -25.14 11.92
C LEU A 66 9.39 -26.06 10.75
N SER A 67 10.16 -25.97 9.68
CA SER A 67 10.11 -26.89 8.55
C SER A 67 11.51 -27.12 7.99
N GLN A 68 11.82 -28.36 7.61
CA GLN A 68 13.10 -28.72 7.01
C GLN A 68 13.16 -28.41 5.51
N VAL A 69 12.01 -28.20 4.90
CA VAL A 69 11.81 -28.08 3.45
C VAL A 69 10.76 -27.02 3.16
N ASP A 70 10.91 -26.35 2.01
CA ASP A 70 9.88 -25.45 1.49
C ASP A 70 8.73 -26.31 0.93
N MET A 71 7.54 -26.11 1.47
CA MET A 71 6.38 -26.97 1.17
C MET A 71 5.15 -26.13 0.88
N VAL A 72 4.31 -26.62 -0.02
CA VAL A 72 2.93 -26.14 -0.20
C VAL A 72 2.04 -27.34 0.06
N ASP A 73 1.13 -27.23 1.02
CA ASP A 73 0.19 -28.31 1.32
C ASP A 73 -0.94 -28.41 0.27
N GLU A 74 -1.74 -29.46 0.36
CA GLU A 74 -2.89 -29.68 -0.55
C GLU A 74 -3.95 -28.57 -0.47
N LYS A 75 -4.00 -27.85 0.65
CA LYS A 75 -4.88 -26.68 0.85
C LYS A 75 -4.24 -25.38 0.36
N GLY A 76 -3.09 -25.50 -0.31
CA GLY A 76 -2.31 -24.38 -0.81
C GLY A 76 -1.56 -23.61 0.27
N GLN A 77 -1.50 -24.01 1.54
CA GLN A 77 -0.72 -23.29 2.55
C GLN A 77 0.77 -23.46 2.30
N TRP A 78 1.48 -22.35 2.13
CA TRP A 78 2.92 -22.34 1.98
C TRP A 78 3.62 -22.28 3.34
N GLN A 79 4.65 -23.10 3.51
CA GLN A 79 5.55 -23.09 4.65
C GLN A 79 7.00 -23.01 4.15
N PRO A 80 7.76 -21.97 4.54
CA PRO A 80 9.18 -21.91 4.20
C PRO A 80 9.97 -22.92 5.02
N LYS A 81 11.09 -23.37 4.48
CA LYS A 81 12.15 -24.00 5.25
C LYS A 81 12.57 -23.04 6.37
N ARG A 82 12.30 -23.43 7.61
CA ARG A 82 12.61 -22.67 8.81
C ARG A 82 13.23 -23.58 9.86
N MET A 83 14.53 -23.42 10.05
CA MET A 83 15.31 -24.13 11.07
C MET A 83 15.30 -23.41 12.42
N TYR A 84 14.95 -22.13 12.43
CA TYR A 84 14.93 -21.30 13.63
C TYR A 84 13.61 -20.54 13.74
N GLY A 85 12.84 -20.85 14.80
CA GLY A 85 11.46 -20.38 14.99
C GLY A 85 11.32 -18.89 15.31
N TYR A 86 12.43 -18.17 15.42
CA TYR A 86 12.46 -16.71 15.64
C TYR A 86 13.07 -15.96 14.45
N LEU A 87 13.27 -16.62 13.31
CA LEU A 87 13.69 -15.98 12.07
C LEU A 87 12.48 -15.71 11.16
N ASN A 88 12.33 -14.46 10.74
CA ASN A 88 11.31 -14.05 9.77
C ASN A 88 11.52 -14.73 8.40
N GLY A 89 10.46 -14.84 7.59
CA GLY A 89 10.56 -15.30 6.21
C GLY A 89 11.10 -14.18 5.31
N TYR A 90 12.35 -13.76 5.50
CA TYR A 90 12.88 -12.59 4.79
C TYR A 90 13.12 -12.88 3.29
N ILE A 91 13.13 -11.82 2.48
CA ILE A 91 13.46 -11.87 1.06
C ILE A 91 14.87 -11.31 0.88
N PRO A 92 15.87 -12.10 0.42
CA PRO A 92 17.27 -11.67 0.33
C PRO A 92 17.46 -10.32 -0.40
N ALA A 93 16.81 -10.15 -1.55
CA ALA A 93 16.87 -8.92 -2.32
C ALA A 93 16.36 -7.68 -1.54
N ILE A 94 15.25 -7.81 -0.81
CA ILE A 94 14.73 -6.71 0.02
C ILE A 94 15.65 -6.47 1.21
N THR A 95 16.16 -7.54 1.83
CA THR A 95 17.05 -7.45 2.98
C THR A 95 18.34 -6.70 2.64
N VAL A 96 18.99 -7.00 1.50
CA VAL A 96 20.24 -6.36 1.09
C VAL A 96 20.04 -4.90 0.68
N ASN A 97 18.93 -4.58 0.00
CA ASN A 97 18.68 -3.22 -0.49
C ASN A 97 18.13 -2.30 0.61
N CYS A 98 17.07 -2.75 1.29
CA CYS A 98 16.38 -1.95 2.30
C CYS A 98 17.05 -2.02 3.69
N ARG A 99 17.80 -3.09 3.98
CA ARG A 99 18.56 -3.29 5.23
C ARG A 99 17.75 -3.11 6.51
N CYS A 100 16.46 -3.41 6.40
CA CYS A 100 15.46 -3.30 7.44
C CYS A 100 14.75 -4.64 7.63
N ASN A 101 13.97 -4.73 8.72
CA ASN A 101 13.12 -5.88 8.98
C ASN A 101 12.10 -6.05 7.83
N ASN A 102 11.99 -7.27 7.29
CA ASN A 102 10.99 -7.60 6.28
C ASN A 102 10.47 -9.03 6.52
N ASP A 103 9.21 -9.24 6.20
CA ASP A 103 8.57 -10.54 6.32
C ASP A 103 7.86 -10.84 5.00
N GLY A 104 8.50 -11.67 4.20
CA GLY A 104 7.99 -12.16 2.93
C GLY A 104 7.19 -13.43 3.15
N LYS A 105 5.99 -13.45 2.58
CA LYS A 105 5.15 -14.65 2.56
C LYS A 105 4.61 -14.89 1.17
N LEU A 106 4.83 -16.10 0.66
CA LEU A 106 4.20 -16.53 -0.59
C LEU A 106 2.70 -16.74 -0.33
N LEU A 107 1.89 -16.05 -1.11
CA LEU A 107 0.43 -16.16 -1.08
C LEU A 107 -0.03 -17.02 -2.27
N THR A 108 -0.55 -18.18 -1.95
CA THR A 108 -1.07 -19.22 -2.85
C THR A 108 -2.59 -19.34 -2.68
N ASN A 109 -3.26 -20.29 -3.33
CA ASN A 109 -4.71 -20.50 -3.17
C ASN A 109 -5.05 -21.13 -1.81
N CYS A 110 -4.83 -20.38 -0.72
CA CYS A 110 -5.09 -20.81 0.64
C CYS A 110 -6.00 -19.82 1.39
N GLU A 111 -6.48 -20.25 2.55
CA GLU A 111 -7.34 -19.44 3.42
C GLU A 111 -6.71 -18.09 3.80
N GLU A 112 -5.39 -18.06 4.06
CA GLU A 112 -4.69 -16.83 4.43
C GLU A 112 -4.72 -15.81 3.30
N THR A 113 -4.55 -16.24 2.05
CA THR A 113 -4.64 -15.39 0.87
C THR A 113 -6.05 -14.84 0.69
N ASN A 114 -7.09 -15.65 0.93
CA ASN A 114 -8.48 -15.18 0.90
C ASN A 114 -8.73 -14.09 1.95
N ASN A 115 -8.24 -14.31 3.17
CA ASN A 115 -8.36 -13.34 4.27
C ASN A 115 -7.62 -12.03 3.97
N ILE A 116 -6.40 -12.10 3.45
CA ILE A 116 -5.62 -10.92 3.04
C ILE A 116 -6.30 -10.21 1.87
N THR A 117 -6.78 -10.94 0.86
CA THR A 117 -7.46 -10.37 -0.30
C THR A 117 -8.75 -9.66 0.12
N PHE A 118 -9.54 -10.25 1.01
CA PHE A 118 -10.73 -9.62 1.57
C PHE A 118 -10.36 -8.34 2.34
N TYR A 119 -9.32 -8.39 3.17
CA TYR A 119 -8.83 -7.24 3.91
C TYR A 119 -8.36 -6.12 2.97
N VAL A 120 -7.48 -6.42 2.02
CA VAL A 120 -6.96 -5.45 1.05
C VAL A 120 -8.09 -4.86 0.23
N THR A 121 -8.98 -5.70 -0.30
CA THR A 121 -10.15 -5.26 -1.07
C THR A 121 -11.06 -4.37 -0.22
N GLY A 122 -11.30 -4.72 1.04
CA GLY A 122 -12.06 -3.89 1.96
C GLY A 122 -11.42 -2.53 2.22
N TYR A 123 -10.08 -2.45 2.25
CA TYR A 123 -9.33 -1.21 2.41
C TYR A 123 -9.28 -0.37 1.13
N THR A 124 -9.09 -0.99 -0.04
CA THR A 124 -9.04 -0.29 -1.33
C THR A 124 -10.44 0.16 -1.76
N ALA A 125 -11.45 -0.67 -1.54
CA ALA A 125 -12.86 -0.34 -1.79
C ALA A 125 -13.49 0.48 -0.66
N LYS A 126 -12.74 0.76 0.42
CA LYS A 126 -13.17 1.72 1.43
C LYS A 126 -13.37 3.04 0.72
N LYS A 127 -14.63 3.41 0.51
CA LYS A 127 -14.97 4.71 -0.07
C LYS A 127 -14.22 5.76 0.75
N GLN A 128 -13.42 6.59 0.07
CA GLN A 128 -12.95 7.82 0.69
C GLN A 128 -14.20 8.48 1.26
N GLY A 129 -14.19 8.71 2.58
CA GLY A 129 -15.34 9.33 3.23
C GLY A 129 -15.68 10.58 2.44
N ARG A 130 -16.96 10.79 2.12
CA ARG A 130 -17.38 12.09 1.58
C ARG A 130 -16.83 13.10 2.57
N SER A 131 -15.94 13.98 2.12
CA SER A 131 -15.48 15.09 2.94
C SER A 131 -16.72 15.88 3.30
N TYR A 132 -17.32 15.63 4.46
CA TYR A 132 -18.56 16.24 4.92
C TYR A 132 -18.41 17.76 5.11
N ASN A 133 -17.26 18.32 4.78
CA ASN A 133 -16.87 19.69 5.06
C ASN A 133 -16.10 20.37 3.92
N THR A 134 -16.21 19.91 2.67
CA THR A 134 -15.66 20.66 1.51
C THR A 134 -16.16 22.09 1.50
N SER A 135 -17.44 22.30 1.79
CA SER A 135 -18.04 23.63 1.94
C SER A 135 -17.39 24.46 3.07
N ALA A 136 -17.12 23.91 4.26
CA ALA A 136 -16.45 24.68 5.30
C ALA A 136 -14.96 24.91 5.05
N LEU A 137 -14.28 23.98 4.37
CA LEU A 137 -12.90 24.19 3.92
C LEU A 137 -12.84 25.36 2.94
N LEU A 138 -13.76 25.41 1.99
CA LEU A 138 -13.90 26.54 1.05
C LEU A 138 -14.28 27.82 1.77
N ALA A 139 -15.23 27.78 2.71
CA ALA A 139 -15.65 28.95 3.49
C ALA A 139 -14.49 29.53 4.32
N LYS A 140 -13.65 28.67 4.93
CA LYS A 140 -12.44 29.09 5.64
C LYS A 140 -11.43 29.78 4.70
N GLY A 141 -11.34 29.32 3.46
CA GLY A 141 -10.53 29.94 2.42
C GLY A 141 -11.04 31.30 1.97
N LEU A 142 -12.36 31.45 1.94
CA LEU A 142 -13.05 32.65 1.48
C LEU A 142 -12.76 33.86 2.38
N ILE A 143 -12.56 33.65 3.68
CA ILE A 143 -12.23 34.70 4.65
C ILE A 143 -10.98 35.47 4.18
N TYR A 144 -9.92 34.76 3.80
CA TYR A 144 -8.68 35.36 3.30
C TYR A 144 -8.78 35.95 1.88
N HIS A 145 -9.89 35.71 1.16
CA HIS A 145 -10.11 36.30 -0.16
C HIS A 145 -10.61 37.74 -0.07
N TYR A 146 -11.36 38.07 0.98
CA TYR A 146 -11.95 39.39 1.17
C TYR A 146 -11.17 40.30 2.13
N GLU A 147 -10.21 39.77 2.90
CA GLU A 147 -9.36 40.57 3.80
C GLU A 147 -8.33 41.46 3.08
N ASP A 148 -8.09 41.25 1.79
CA ASP A 148 -7.14 42.03 0.99
C ASP A 148 -7.87 43.11 0.18
N GLU A 149 -8.17 44.24 0.83
CA GLU A 149 -8.95 45.35 0.25
C GLU A 149 -8.14 46.23 -0.75
N THR A 150 -6.85 45.97 -0.92
CA THR A 150 -5.94 46.91 -1.58
C THR A 150 -5.80 46.74 -3.10
N TYR A 151 -6.39 45.69 -3.69
CA TYR A 151 -6.15 45.34 -5.09
C TYR A 151 -7.46 45.22 -5.89
N ILE A 152 -7.96 46.35 -6.40
CA ILE A 152 -9.08 46.38 -7.35
C ILE A 152 -8.56 46.02 -8.74
N HIS A 153 -8.51 44.73 -9.06
CA HIS A 153 -8.42 44.28 -10.45
C HIS A 153 -9.80 44.00 -11.04
N GLN A 154 -9.86 43.91 -12.38
CA GLN A 154 -11.05 43.50 -13.13
C GLN A 154 -11.71 42.27 -12.50
N ILE A 155 -13.05 42.26 -12.46
CA ILE A 155 -13.88 41.19 -11.88
C ILE A 155 -13.46 39.78 -12.35
N GLN A 156 -13.00 39.66 -13.60
CA GLN A 156 -12.48 38.40 -14.14
C GLN A 156 -11.28 37.87 -13.37
N GLU A 157 -10.29 38.70 -13.07
CA GLU A 157 -9.09 38.27 -12.35
C GLU A 157 -9.40 37.89 -10.90
N GLN A 158 -10.32 38.63 -10.25
CA GLN A 158 -10.81 38.29 -8.91
C GLN A 158 -11.48 36.90 -8.91
N THR A 159 -12.29 36.61 -9.92
CA THR A 159 -12.98 35.32 -10.05
C THR A 159 -11.99 34.18 -10.32
N CYS A 160 -10.99 34.40 -11.19
CA CYS A 160 -9.92 33.44 -11.43
C CYS A 160 -9.10 33.15 -10.17
N MET A 161 -8.75 34.20 -9.42
CA MET A 161 -8.03 34.08 -8.14
C MET A 161 -8.82 33.28 -7.10
N LEU A 162 -10.13 33.53 -6.98
CA LEU A 162 -11.01 32.79 -6.08
C LEU A 162 -11.04 31.30 -6.41
N LEU A 163 -11.19 30.95 -7.69
CA LEU A 163 -11.17 29.56 -8.15
C LEU A 163 -9.82 28.90 -7.86
N PHE A 164 -8.71 29.60 -8.13
CA PHE A 164 -7.37 29.08 -7.89
C PHE A 164 -7.11 28.79 -6.40
N ARG A 165 -7.48 29.71 -5.50
CA ARG A 165 -7.38 29.53 -4.05
C ARG A 165 -8.26 28.38 -3.56
N SER A 166 -9.50 28.29 -4.06
CA SER A 166 -10.45 27.23 -3.73
C SER A 166 -9.91 25.84 -4.09
N VAL A 167 -9.38 25.69 -5.30
CA VAL A 167 -8.75 24.45 -5.77
C VAL A 167 -7.54 24.09 -4.91
N ASN A 168 -6.68 25.04 -4.57
CA ASN A 168 -5.51 24.77 -3.74
C ASN A 168 -5.87 24.32 -2.31
N ILE A 169 -6.93 24.88 -1.72
CA ILE A 169 -7.40 24.47 -0.39
C ILE A 169 -7.93 23.03 -0.44
N LEU A 170 -8.71 22.70 -1.47
CA LEU A 170 -9.22 21.34 -1.67
C LEU A 170 -8.06 20.37 -1.91
N ASN A 171 -7.13 20.71 -2.80
CA ASN A 171 -5.96 19.89 -3.10
C ASN A 171 -5.10 19.62 -1.86
N ARG A 172 -4.92 20.62 -0.98
CA ARG A 172 -4.17 20.44 0.28
C ARG A 172 -4.79 19.41 1.21
N GLN A 173 -6.12 19.32 1.22
CA GLN A 173 -6.87 18.40 2.09
C GLN A 173 -7.15 17.05 1.42
N GLN A 174 -6.89 16.94 0.12
CA GLN A 174 -7.07 15.71 -0.62
C GLN A 174 -5.91 14.76 -0.35
N GLU A 175 -6.20 13.64 0.31
CA GLU A 175 -5.25 12.55 0.46
C GLU A 175 -5.17 11.76 -0.85
N MET A 176 -4.02 11.86 -1.54
CA MET A 176 -3.72 11.07 -2.73
C MET A 176 -2.74 9.93 -2.40
N PRO A 177 -2.98 8.70 -2.88
CA PRO A 177 -2.04 7.60 -2.69
C PRO A 177 -0.68 7.92 -3.34
N ALA A 178 0.42 7.73 -2.60
CA ALA A 178 1.77 7.97 -3.13
C ALA A 178 2.05 7.24 -4.47
N PRO A 179 1.64 5.97 -4.69
CA PRO A 179 1.84 5.32 -5.99
C PRO A 179 1.16 6.05 -7.14
N MET A 180 -0.02 6.64 -6.92
CA MET A 180 -0.72 7.45 -7.93
C MET A 180 0.09 8.69 -8.27
N ILE A 181 0.59 9.41 -7.26
CA ILE A 181 1.43 10.61 -7.45
C ILE A 181 2.67 10.25 -8.29
N PHE A 182 3.39 9.19 -7.93
CA PHE A 182 4.56 8.75 -8.68
C PHE A 182 4.20 8.34 -10.11
N SER A 183 3.09 7.65 -10.32
CA SER A 183 2.64 7.27 -11.67
C SER A 183 2.41 8.49 -12.58
N TYR A 184 1.83 9.57 -12.03
CA TYR A 184 1.68 10.83 -12.74
C TYR A 184 3.01 11.56 -12.96
N LEU A 185 3.88 11.64 -11.94
CA LEU A 185 5.20 12.25 -12.06
C LEU A 185 6.09 11.56 -13.09
N MET A 186 5.97 10.23 -13.20
CA MET A 186 6.70 9.42 -14.17
C MET A 186 6.03 9.37 -15.55
N GLY A 187 4.88 10.01 -15.74
CA GLY A 187 4.14 10.01 -17.00
C GLY A 187 3.49 8.67 -17.35
N TRP A 188 3.37 7.74 -16.40
CA TRP A 188 2.75 6.43 -16.59
C TRP A 188 1.22 6.49 -16.59
N GLY A 189 0.63 7.56 -16.05
CA GLY A 189 -0.81 7.73 -15.93
C GLY A 189 -1.41 6.84 -14.83
N ASP A 190 -2.73 6.74 -14.76
CA ASP A 190 -3.46 6.01 -13.71
C ASP A 190 -4.14 4.73 -14.21
N VAL A 191 -3.86 4.33 -15.45
CA VAL A 191 -4.58 3.25 -16.13
C VAL A 191 -3.62 2.20 -16.65
N VAL A 192 -3.58 1.04 -15.97
CA VAL A 192 -2.98 -0.18 -16.51
C VAL A 192 -4.12 -1.03 -17.08
N LYS A 193 -4.28 -1.05 -18.40
CA LYS A 193 -5.30 -1.83 -19.11
C LYS A 193 -4.64 -2.81 -20.07
N SER A 194 -4.96 -4.10 -19.96
CA SER A 194 -4.62 -5.09 -20.98
C SER A 194 -5.51 -4.99 -22.22
N HIS A 195 -6.72 -4.44 -22.07
CA HIS A 195 -7.73 -4.34 -23.12
C HIS A 195 -8.35 -2.94 -23.14
N HIS A 196 -8.71 -2.49 -24.34
CA HIS A 196 -9.41 -1.23 -24.53
C HIS A 196 -10.91 -1.46 -24.38
N TYR A 197 -11.50 -0.84 -23.37
CA TYR A 197 -12.95 -0.84 -23.19
C TYR A 197 -13.51 0.42 -23.84
N ILE A 198 -14.58 0.27 -24.61
CA ILE A 198 -15.33 1.38 -25.20
C ILE A 198 -16.50 1.68 -24.26
N THR A 199 -16.70 2.95 -23.95
CA THR A 199 -17.86 3.39 -23.17
C THR A 199 -19.11 3.17 -24.01
N VAL A 200 -19.93 2.20 -23.63
CA VAL A 200 -21.27 2.02 -24.19
C VAL A 200 -22.24 2.85 -23.36
N TYR A 201 -22.75 3.93 -23.96
CA TYR A 201 -23.83 4.70 -23.34
C TYR A 201 -25.11 3.87 -23.41
N TRP A 202 -25.56 3.41 -22.24
CA TRP A 202 -26.74 2.54 -22.14
C TRP A 202 -27.98 3.17 -22.77
N THR A 203 -28.14 4.48 -22.63
CA THR A 203 -29.24 5.23 -23.26
C THR A 203 -29.21 5.13 -24.79
N SER A 204 -28.07 5.42 -25.42
CA SER A 204 -27.92 5.33 -26.88
C SER A 204 -28.05 3.88 -27.38
N PHE A 205 -27.51 2.92 -26.63
CA PHE A 205 -27.65 1.50 -26.96
C PHE A 205 -29.11 1.03 -26.86
N ALA A 206 -29.80 1.39 -25.78
CA ALA A 206 -31.21 1.04 -25.58
C ALA A 206 -32.10 1.68 -26.66
N GLU A 207 -31.82 2.92 -27.05
CA GLU A 207 -32.55 3.60 -28.12
C GLU A 207 -32.40 2.89 -29.47
N VAL A 208 -31.17 2.54 -29.87
CA VAL A 208 -30.91 1.76 -31.10
C VAL A 208 -31.60 0.39 -31.04
N LEU A 209 -31.54 -0.28 -29.89
CA LEU A 209 -32.19 -1.58 -29.67
C LEU A 209 -33.71 -1.49 -29.81
N LEU A 210 -34.33 -0.48 -29.19
CA LEU A 210 -35.78 -0.27 -29.23
C LEU A 210 -36.26 0.15 -30.62
N ASN A 211 -35.47 0.93 -31.36
CA ASN A 211 -35.74 1.27 -32.76
C ASN A 211 -35.63 0.05 -33.69
N ALA A 212 -34.64 -0.83 -33.48
CA ALA A 212 -34.47 -2.04 -34.26
C ALA A 212 -35.54 -3.11 -33.95
N TYR A 213 -36.03 -3.15 -32.71
CA TYR A 213 -37.04 -4.09 -32.25
C TYR A 213 -38.20 -3.38 -31.55
N PRO A 214 -39.14 -2.79 -32.30
CA PRO A 214 -40.25 -2.03 -31.73
C PRO A 214 -41.14 -2.83 -30.76
N ALA A 215 -41.18 -4.16 -30.88
CA ALA A 215 -41.89 -5.04 -29.96
C ALA A 215 -41.33 -5.03 -28.51
N LEU A 216 -40.11 -4.53 -28.32
CA LEU A 216 -39.48 -4.35 -27.01
C LEU A 216 -39.83 -3.02 -26.36
N HIS A 217 -40.46 -2.08 -27.08
CA HIS A 217 -41.14 -0.97 -26.43
C HIS A 217 -42.22 -1.58 -25.55
N ARG A 218 -41.98 -1.62 -24.24
CA ARG A 218 -43.02 -1.94 -23.28
C ARG A 218 -44.10 -0.89 -23.48
N ASN A 219 -45.18 -1.28 -24.15
CA ASN A 219 -46.43 -0.56 -24.14
C ASN A 219 -46.73 -0.25 -22.67
N GLY A 220 -46.70 1.04 -22.35
CA GLY A 220 -47.04 1.52 -21.02
C GLY A 220 -48.41 0.97 -20.62
N ARG A 221 -48.42 0.23 -19.51
CA ARG A 221 -49.42 0.46 -18.48
C ARG A 221 -48.78 1.32 -17.42
#